data_AF-A0A8D8II17-F1
#
_entry.id   AF-A0A8D8II17-F1
#
_cell.length_a   1.000
_cell.length_b   1.000
_cell.length_c   1.000
_cell.angle_alpha   90.00
_cell.angle_beta   90.00
_cell.angle_gamma   90.00
#
_symmetry.space_group_name_H-M   'P 1'
#
loop_
_entity.id
_entity.type
_entity.pdbx_description
1 polymer ?
#
loop_
_entity_poly.entity_id
_entity_poly.type
_entity_poly.pdbx_seq_one_letter_code
_entity_poly.pdbx_strand_id
1 'polypeptide(L)'
;MVHRESVHSEDRDILLICEPVSLDCDSNVDLAAKGEPLSVVPDLEQYRNPFEPDLHWELRRKFLEQHRNKLAEDELVSLSQAFVNVEIWGTVYCEELMARVALLGGTLAEEFRNRKRQMTQRISVPASQAAVDWVHQVSEGQRRAERRLQAAEMLNPVFPVTTVADVFRNFVLVEDNLEDSKLHYEALNGGGFVYDVRATADPKQFEATITVSGLRMSRVVGTVRKAKQRCREEVLRLVRQKCYKIRTNPNRCWYSCNVERLPSEQNVDCDGNPFASRWQAPPKPFQSKDQLKEDNVGYRMLKKLGWGGGPLGKHKIGIVDPIEVQAKRGRRGLGLPQPTPAPSILSLSETSNFPLALNYHQPTPVLDLGTIPFQIDVNFYRDLIRNFKARQIGYDLIFSPEFTDLERTLLFKLASEQNVAAGTVSYDYEHYQFMLPRHRVPPHELLVKILVEKHPIYCSLYTVEPPEAGEDGRERHNKVLELCSR
;
A
#
# COMPACT_ATOMS: atom_id res chain seq x y z
N MET A 1 -19.89 -14.08 -70.21
CA MET A 1 -21.24 -14.58 -69.88
C MET A 1 -21.51 -14.15 -68.45
N VAL A 2 -22.42 -13.25 -68.06
CA VAL A 2 -23.60 -12.61 -68.65
C VAL A 2 -23.73 -11.20 -68.02
N HIS A 3 -24.41 -10.30 -68.74
CA HIS A 3 -24.72 -8.89 -68.48
C HIS A 3 -25.60 -8.56 -67.26
N ARG A 4 -25.52 -7.27 -66.85
CA ARG A 4 -26.57 -6.30 -66.42
C ARG A 4 -27.42 -6.69 -65.19
N GLU A 5 -27.88 -5.79 -64.32
CA GLU A 5 -28.43 -4.45 -64.57
C GLU A 5 -28.55 -3.65 -63.25
N SER A 6 -28.42 -2.31 -63.35
CA SER A 6 -28.81 -1.35 -62.31
C SER A 6 -30.25 -0.91 -62.56
N VAL A 7 -31.05 -0.67 -61.50
CA VAL A 7 -32.21 0.24 -61.58
C VAL A 7 -32.36 1.02 -60.26
N HIS A 8 -32.40 2.34 -60.41
CA HIS A 8 -32.79 3.41 -59.47
C HIS A 8 -34.29 3.41 -59.13
N SER A 9 -34.66 4.09 -58.03
CA SER A 9 -35.96 4.76 -57.73
C SER A 9 -36.27 4.58 -56.24
N GLU A 10 -36.59 5.56 -55.39
CA GLU A 10 -37.03 6.95 -55.56
C GLU A 10 -36.94 7.66 -54.19
N ASP A 11 -36.71 8.97 -54.23
CA ASP A 11 -36.86 9.92 -53.13
C ASP A 11 -38.21 9.85 -52.44
N ARG A 12 -38.22 9.99 -51.10
CA ARG A 12 -39.20 10.85 -50.39
C ARG A 12 -38.56 11.49 -49.17
N ASP A 13 -38.15 12.73 -49.35
CA ASP A 13 -38.02 13.73 -48.30
C ASP A 13 -39.33 13.87 -47.53
N ILE A 14 -39.28 13.76 -46.21
CA ILE A 14 -40.23 14.43 -45.32
C ILE A 14 -39.42 15.13 -44.23
N LEU A 15 -39.06 16.38 -44.51
CA LEU A 15 -38.83 17.38 -43.47
C LEU A 15 -40.14 17.58 -42.71
N LEU A 16 -40.16 17.22 -41.43
CA LEU A 16 -41.06 17.84 -40.47
C LEU A 16 -40.24 18.70 -39.52
N ILE A 17 -40.13 19.96 -39.93
CA ILE A 17 -39.78 21.09 -39.06
C ILE A 17 -40.97 21.27 -38.11
N CYS A 18 -40.73 21.14 -36.80
CA CYS A 18 -41.56 21.79 -35.79
C CYS A 18 -40.64 22.52 -34.81
N GLU A 19 -40.74 23.84 -34.89
CA GLU A 19 -40.11 24.84 -34.03
C GLU A 19 -40.55 24.70 -32.56
N PRO A 20 -39.78 25.27 -31.61
CA PRO A 20 -40.05 25.18 -30.20
C PRO A 20 -41.15 26.17 -29.78
N VAL A 21 -42.22 25.67 -29.14
CA VAL A 21 -43.19 26.53 -28.46
C VAL A 21 -42.69 26.75 -27.03
N SER A 22 -42.10 27.92 -26.82
CA SER A 22 -42.07 28.61 -25.54
C SER A 22 -43.50 29.03 -25.20
N LEU A 23 -43.97 28.80 -23.97
CA LEU A 23 -45.04 29.62 -23.42
C LEU A 23 -44.95 29.69 -21.89
N ASP A 24 -45.11 30.93 -21.46
CA ASP A 24 -44.74 31.52 -20.19
C ASP A 24 -45.63 31.13 -19.01
N CYS A 25 -45.10 31.53 -17.87
CA CYS A 25 -45.70 31.63 -16.55
C CYS A 25 -46.99 32.48 -16.48
N ASP A 26 -47.67 32.27 -15.35
CA ASP A 26 -48.70 33.08 -14.68
C ASP A 26 -50.17 32.78 -14.99
N SER A 27 -50.80 32.07 -14.05
CA SER A 27 -52.00 32.61 -13.40
C SER A 27 -52.23 31.97 -12.02
N ASN A 28 -52.50 32.87 -11.09
CA ASN A 28 -52.72 32.66 -9.67
C ASN A 28 -54.22 32.39 -9.43
N VAL A 29 -54.59 31.26 -8.82
CA VAL A 29 -55.92 31.05 -8.23
C VAL A 29 -55.76 30.27 -6.92
N ASP A 30 -55.88 30.99 -5.81
CA ASP A 30 -56.11 30.47 -4.48
C ASP A 30 -57.48 29.78 -4.40
N LEU A 31 -57.50 28.50 -4.02
CA LEU A 31 -58.66 27.85 -3.37
C LEU A 31 -58.17 26.70 -2.49
N ALA A 32 -58.39 26.89 -1.19
CA ALA A 32 -57.97 26.02 -0.11
C ALA A 32 -58.72 24.68 -0.05
N ALA A 33 -58.03 23.71 0.54
CA ALA A 33 -58.54 22.49 1.18
C ALA A 33 -59.05 21.35 0.27
N LYS A 34 -58.18 20.36 0.04
CA LYS A 34 -58.28 19.01 0.62
C LYS A 34 -57.04 18.21 0.23
N GLY A 35 -56.30 17.75 1.23
CA GLY A 35 -55.11 16.93 1.05
C GLY A 35 -55.48 15.55 0.52
N GLU A 36 -54.99 15.23 -0.67
CA GLU A 36 -54.70 13.87 -1.08
C GLU A 36 -53.20 13.63 -0.92
N PRO A 37 -52.76 12.48 -0.40
CA PRO A 37 -51.34 12.22 -0.20
C PRO A 37 -50.66 12.06 -1.56
N LEU A 38 -49.70 12.94 -1.84
CA LEU A 38 -48.69 12.74 -2.89
C LEU A 38 -48.10 11.35 -2.73
N SER A 39 -48.10 10.56 -3.80
CA SER A 39 -47.34 9.32 -3.88
C SER A 39 -45.87 9.63 -3.58
N VAL A 40 -45.38 9.15 -2.44
CA VAL A 40 -43.98 9.27 -2.03
C VAL A 40 -43.14 8.54 -3.09
N VAL A 41 -42.46 9.31 -3.94
CA VAL A 41 -41.46 8.76 -4.87
C VAL A 41 -40.29 8.27 -4.01
N PRO A 42 -39.91 6.98 -4.04
CA PRO A 42 -38.76 6.50 -3.31
C PRO A 42 -37.50 7.27 -3.74
N ASP A 43 -36.74 7.77 -2.77
CA ASP A 43 -35.49 8.46 -3.04
C ASP A 43 -34.47 7.46 -3.60
N LEU A 44 -34.11 7.63 -4.87
CA LEU A 44 -33.16 6.74 -5.55
C LEU A 44 -31.76 6.82 -4.94
N GLU A 45 -31.45 7.88 -4.18
CA GLU A 45 -30.14 8.03 -3.52
C GLU A 45 -29.89 6.92 -2.48
N GLN A 46 -30.93 6.25 -1.98
CA GLN A 46 -30.79 5.12 -1.06
C GLN A 46 -30.02 3.92 -1.65
N TYR A 47 -29.99 3.79 -2.99
CA TYR A 47 -29.30 2.69 -3.67
C TYR A 47 -27.82 2.99 -3.97
N ARG A 48 -27.36 4.20 -3.66
CA ARG A 48 -25.98 4.62 -3.86
C ARG A 48 -25.07 3.96 -2.84
N ASN A 49 -23.98 3.35 -3.32
CA ASN A 49 -22.92 2.87 -2.42
C ASN A 49 -21.98 4.04 -2.05
N PRO A 50 -21.63 4.24 -0.77
CA PRO A 50 -20.71 5.31 -0.33
C PRO A 50 -19.35 5.32 -1.04
N PHE A 51 -18.91 4.17 -1.55
CA PHE A 51 -17.62 4.01 -2.23
C PHE A 51 -17.76 3.99 -3.77
N GLU A 52 -18.95 4.23 -4.32
CA GLU A 52 -19.19 4.26 -5.76
C GLU A 52 -18.75 5.62 -6.36
N PRO A 53 -17.84 5.65 -7.36
CA PRO A 53 -17.45 6.88 -8.03
C PRO A 53 -18.64 7.61 -8.66
N ASP A 54 -18.61 8.95 -8.69
CA ASP A 54 -19.72 9.78 -9.19
C ASP A 54 -20.16 9.41 -10.62
N LEU A 55 -19.21 9.11 -11.50
CA LEU A 55 -19.50 8.71 -12.89
C LEU A 55 -20.27 7.38 -12.96
N HIS A 56 -19.95 6.44 -12.06
CA HIS A 56 -20.62 5.14 -11.99
C HIS A 56 -22.04 5.33 -11.47
N TRP A 57 -22.19 6.12 -10.40
CA TRP A 57 -23.49 6.44 -9.83
C TRP A 57 -24.39 7.17 -10.83
N GLU A 58 -23.88 8.16 -11.57
CA GLU A 58 -24.66 8.88 -12.58
C GLU A 58 -25.25 7.93 -13.63
N LEU A 59 -24.42 6.99 -14.14
CA LEU A 59 -24.86 6.01 -15.13
C LEU A 59 -25.87 5.01 -14.54
N ARG A 60 -25.60 4.52 -13.32
CA ARG A 60 -26.48 3.60 -12.61
C ARG A 60 -27.84 4.22 -12.29
N ARG A 61 -27.83 5.45 -11.78
CA ARG A 61 -29.02 6.22 -11.43
C ARG A 61 -29.91 6.46 -12.64
N LYS A 62 -29.34 6.82 -13.79
CA LYS A 62 -30.11 6.96 -15.05
C LYS A 62 -30.80 5.66 -15.45
N PHE A 63 -30.13 4.52 -15.27
CA PHE A 63 -30.74 3.22 -15.52
C PHE A 63 -31.89 2.93 -14.54
N LEU A 64 -31.71 3.23 -13.25
CA LEU A 64 -32.76 3.10 -12.23
C LEU A 64 -33.98 3.99 -12.56
N GLU A 65 -33.75 5.25 -12.91
CA GLU A 65 -34.80 6.23 -13.25
C GLU A 65 -35.66 5.78 -14.45
N GLN A 66 -35.02 5.23 -15.49
CA GLN A 66 -35.73 4.80 -16.71
C GLN A 66 -36.62 3.57 -16.50
N HIS A 67 -36.26 2.68 -15.58
CA HIS A 67 -36.88 1.36 -15.44
C HIS A 67 -37.60 1.13 -14.10
N ARG A 68 -37.61 2.11 -13.19
CA ARG A 68 -38.27 2.03 -11.86
C ARG A 68 -39.75 1.65 -11.89
N ASN A 69 -40.47 2.00 -12.96
CA ASN A 69 -41.91 1.72 -13.09
C ASN A 69 -42.19 0.42 -13.86
N LYS A 70 -41.16 -0.25 -14.37
CA LYS A 70 -41.27 -1.39 -15.30
C LYS A 70 -40.74 -2.71 -14.72
N LEU A 71 -39.85 -2.62 -13.72
CA LEU A 71 -39.16 -3.76 -13.13
C LEU A 71 -39.37 -3.79 -11.62
N ALA A 72 -39.38 -4.99 -11.03
CA ALA A 72 -39.37 -5.14 -9.59
C ALA A 72 -38.07 -4.60 -8.98
N GLU A 73 -38.12 -4.13 -7.74
CA GLU A 73 -37.02 -3.43 -7.08
C GLU A 73 -35.72 -4.26 -7.03
N ASP A 74 -35.80 -5.49 -6.55
CA ASP A 74 -34.63 -6.39 -6.43
C ASP A 74 -33.98 -6.68 -7.79
N GLU A 75 -34.82 -6.82 -8.81
CA GLU A 75 -34.40 -7.08 -10.18
C GLU A 75 -33.78 -5.84 -10.83
N LEU A 76 -34.38 -4.67 -10.61
CA LEU A 76 -33.91 -3.39 -11.11
C LEU A 76 -32.54 -3.02 -10.52
N VAL A 77 -32.36 -3.17 -9.20
CA VAL A 77 -31.09 -2.87 -8.53
C VAL A 77 -29.99 -3.77 -9.06
N SER A 78 -30.27 -5.07 -9.22
CA SER A 78 -29.33 -6.06 -9.76
C SER A 78 -28.95 -5.78 -11.21
N LEU A 79 -29.95 -5.48 -12.06
CA LEU A 79 -29.73 -5.17 -13.48
C LEU A 79 -28.97 -3.85 -13.68
N SER A 80 -29.25 -2.83 -12.85
CA SER A 80 -28.51 -1.55 -12.90
C SER A 80 -27.03 -1.74 -12.63
N GLN A 81 -26.68 -2.60 -11.66
CA GLN A 81 -25.29 -2.90 -11.34
C GLN A 81 -24.62 -3.71 -12.44
N ALA A 82 -25.30 -4.72 -12.98
CA ALA A 82 -24.81 -5.51 -14.10
C ALA A 82 -24.55 -4.62 -15.34
N PHE A 83 -25.46 -3.70 -15.66
CA PHE A 83 -25.31 -2.74 -16.75
C PHE A 83 -24.05 -1.88 -16.60
N VAL A 84 -23.85 -1.27 -15.43
CA VAL A 84 -22.66 -0.45 -15.15
C VAL A 84 -21.38 -1.28 -15.23
N ASN A 85 -21.41 -2.52 -14.72
CA ASN A 85 -20.27 -3.42 -14.79
C ASN A 85 -19.89 -3.76 -16.24
N VAL A 86 -20.88 -4.01 -17.11
CA VAL A 86 -20.67 -4.26 -18.54
C VAL A 86 -20.06 -3.02 -19.22
N GLU A 87 -20.65 -1.83 -19.03
CA GLU A 87 -20.24 -0.64 -19.79
C GLU A 87 -18.95 0.00 -19.29
N ILE A 88 -18.70 -0.03 -17.98
CA ILE A 88 -17.50 0.59 -17.40
C ILE A 88 -16.33 -0.38 -17.33
N TRP A 89 -16.56 -1.59 -16.83
CA TRP A 89 -15.52 -2.57 -16.55
C TRP A 89 -15.38 -3.63 -17.64
N GLY A 90 -16.30 -3.69 -18.61
CA GLY A 90 -16.26 -4.68 -19.69
C GLY A 90 -16.55 -6.11 -19.21
N THR A 91 -17.27 -6.27 -18.11
CA THR A 91 -17.63 -7.60 -17.61
C THR A 91 -18.57 -8.30 -18.58
N VAL A 92 -18.44 -9.62 -18.68
CA VAL A 92 -19.33 -10.47 -19.48
C VAL A 92 -20.08 -11.42 -18.57
N TYR A 93 -21.39 -11.48 -18.74
CA TYR A 93 -22.27 -12.37 -18.00
C TYR A 93 -22.87 -13.44 -18.94
N CYS A 94 -23.78 -14.28 -18.44
CA CYS A 94 -24.48 -15.24 -19.29
C CYS A 94 -25.24 -14.55 -20.43
N GLU A 95 -25.38 -15.25 -21.55
CA GLU A 95 -25.91 -14.70 -22.80
C GLU A 95 -27.31 -14.06 -22.63
N GLU A 96 -28.17 -14.71 -21.85
CA GLU A 96 -29.51 -14.22 -21.54
C GLU A 96 -29.48 -12.87 -20.79
N LEU A 97 -28.58 -12.73 -19.81
CA LEU A 97 -28.42 -11.49 -19.05
C LEU A 97 -27.79 -10.40 -19.91
N MET A 98 -26.82 -10.74 -20.76
CA MET A 98 -26.19 -9.79 -21.68
C MET A 98 -27.20 -9.24 -22.69
N ALA A 99 -28.05 -10.10 -23.27
CA ALA A 99 -29.11 -9.69 -24.17
C ALA A 99 -30.13 -8.78 -23.46
N ARG A 100 -30.50 -9.12 -22.22
CA ARG A 100 -31.44 -8.33 -21.42
C ARG A 100 -30.90 -6.95 -21.04
N VAL A 101 -29.64 -6.88 -20.63
CA VAL A 101 -28.96 -5.61 -20.30
C VAL A 101 -28.79 -4.75 -21.54
N ALA A 102 -28.44 -5.33 -22.69
CA ALA A 102 -28.36 -4.61 -23.96
C ALA A 102 -29.72 -4.04 -24.40
N LEU A 103 -30.80 -4.81 -24.23
CA LEU A 103 -32.16 -4.37 -24.55
C LEU A 103 -32.62 -3.20 -23.67
N LEU A 104 -32.36 -3.28 -22.35
CA LEU A 104 -32.82 -2.28 -21.38
C LEU A 104 -31.93 -1.03 -21.36
N GLY A 105 -30.62 -1.20 -21.56
CA GLY A 105 -29.62 -0.14 -21.40
C GLY A 105 -29.00 0.37 -22.69
N GLY A 106 -29.40 -0.12 -23.87
CA GLY A 106 -28.72 0.17 -25.13
C GLY A 106 -28.59 1.66 -25.46
N THR A 107 -29.65 2.46 -25.26
CA THR A 107 -29.63 3.90 -25.50
C THR A 107 -28.69 4.63 -24.53
N LEU A 108 -28.77 4.30 -23.24
CA LEU A 108 -27.87 4.83 -22.21
C LEU A 108 -26.41 4.43 -22.47
N ALA A 109 -26.17 3.21 -22.94
CA ALA A 109 -24.86 2.72 -23.30
C ALA A 109 -24.27 3.50 -24.47
N GLU A 110 -25.05 3.76 -25.53
CA GLU A 110 -24.60 4.57 -26.66
C GLU A 110 -24.26 6.00 -26.25
N GLU A 111 -25.11 6.65 -25.46
CA GLU A 111 -24.86 7.99 -24.92
C GLU A 111 -23.58 8.01 -24.06
N PHE A 112 -23.41 7.02 -23.19
CA PHE A 112 -22.23 6.89 -22.35
C PHE A 112 -20.96 6.67 -23.17
N ARG A 113 -20.98 5.75 -24.14
CA ARG A 113 -19.84 5.50 -25.05
C ARG A 113 -19.49 6.72 -25.89
N ASN A 114 -20.48 7.49 -26.33
CA ASN A 114 -20.26 8.73 -27.09
C ASN A 114 -19.64 9.81 -26.20
N ARG A 115 -20.15 9.98 -24.98
CA ARG A 115 -19.56 10.88 -23.97
C ARG A 115 -18.13 10.46 -23.61
N LYS A 116 -17.86 9.16 -23.44
CA LYS A 116 -16.52 8.61 -23.18
C LYS A 116 -15.56 8.86 -24.35
N ARG A 117 -16.04 8.72 -25.60
CA ARG A 117 -15.27 9.08 -26.81
C ARG A 117 -14.95 10.58 -26.85
N GLN A 118 -15.86 11.45 -26.43
CA GLN A 118 -15.62 12.90 -26.35
C GLN A 118 -14.73 13.31 -25.17
N MET A 119 -14.83 12.61 -24.03
CA MET A 119 -13.97 12.78 -22.85
C MET A 119 -12.54 12.29 -23.05
N THR A 120 -12.30 11.45 -24.05
CA THR A 120 -10.94 11.10 -24.50
C THR A 120 -10.36 12.35 -25.17
N GLN A 121 -9.80 13.24 -24.34
CA GLN A 121 -9.36 14.57 -24.72
C GLN A 121 -8.51 14.52 -25.99
N ARG A 122 -8.99 15.18 -27.05
CA ARG A 122 -8.14 15.54 -28.19
C ARG A 122 -7.04 16.44 -27.66
N ILE A 123 -5.82 15.89 -27.55
CA ILE A 123 -4.62 16.69 -27.36
C ILE A 123 -4.50 17.54 -28.63
N SER A 124 -4.84 18.83 -28.56
CA SER A 124 -4.67 19.71 -29.71
C SER A 124 -3.18 20.02 -29.85
N VAL A 125 -2.56 19.49 -30.88
CA VAL A 125 -1.22 19.88 -31.33
C VAL A 125 -1.34 20.92 -32.44
N PRO A 126 -0.46 21.93 -32.52
CA PRO A 126 -0.39 22.82 -33.67
C PRO A 126 -0.24 22.03 -34.97
N ALA A 127 -0.89 22.48 -36.05
CA ALA A 127 -0.87 21.78 -37.34
C ALA A 127 0.55 21.60 -37.91
N SER A 128 1.44 22.57 -37.65
CA SER A 128 2.86 22.48 -38.01
C SER A 128 3.57 21.33 -37.31
N GLN A 129 3.31 21.14 -36.01
CA GLN A 129 3.89 20.05 -35.23
C GLN A 129 3.32 18.70 -35.65
N ALA A 130 2.00 18.62 -35.89
CA ALA A 130 1.34 17.39 -36.34
C ALA A 130 1.88 16.92 -37.72
N ALA A 131 2.21 17.86 -38.62
CA ALA A 131 2.81 17.55 -39.90
C ALA A 131 4.23 16.98 -39.76
N VAL A 132 5.06 17.56 -38.88
CA VAL A 132 6.40 17.06 -38.56
C VAL A 132 6.32 15.65 -37.97
N ASP A 133 5.42 15.43 -37.02
CA ASP A 133 5.23 14.13 -36.35
C ASP A 133 4.80 13.03 -37.33
N TRP A 134 3.95 13.36 -38.31
CA TRP A 134 3.54 12.44 -39.37
C TRP A 134 4.70 12.05 -40.29
N VAL A 135 5.54 13.03 -40.66
CA VAL A 135 6.75 12.80 -41.50
C VAL A 135 7.75 11.90 -40.78
N HIS A 136 7.96 12.11 -39.47
CA HIS A 136 8.91 11.33 -38.68
C HIS A 136 8.34 10.03 -38.09
N GLN A 137 7.07 9.70 -38.36
CA GLN A 137 6.37 8.53 -37.82
C GLN A 137 6.42 8.43 -36.28
N VAL A 138 6.47 9.56 -35.58
CA VAL A 138 6.55 9.60 -34.11
C VAL A 138 5.15 9.41 -33.52
N SER A 139 4.97 8.37 -32.70
CA SER A 139 3.74 8.10 -31.98
C SER A 139 3.55 9.03 -30.77
N GLU A 140 2.30 9.28 -30.36
CA GLU A 140 2.00 10.00 -29.10
C GLU A 140 2.63 9.32 -27.87
N GLY A 141 2.77 7.98 -27.90
CA GLY A 141 3.46 7.23 -26.86
C GLY A 141 4.93 7.61 -26.75
N GLN A 142 5.63 7.75 -27.89
CA GLN A 142 7.02 8.23 -27.93
C GLN A 142 7.12 9.68 -27.46
N ARG A 143 6.21 10.58 -27.85
CA ARG A 143 6.18 11.97 -27.35
C ARG A 143 6.02 12.04 -25.83
N ARG A 144 5.10 11.25 -25.26
CA ARG A 144 4.92 11.20 -23.80
C ARG A 144 6.17 10.68 -23.11
N ALA A 145 6.84 9.67 -23.69
CA ALA A 145 8.09 9.16 -23.17
C ALA A 145 9.21 10.22 -23.23
N GLU A 146 9.35 10.95 -24.34
CA GLU A 146 10.32 12.03 -24.50
C GLU A 146 10.07 13.18 -23.53
N ARG A 147 8.82 13.62 -23.35
CA ARG A 147 8.48 14.66 -22.35
C ARG A 147 8.82 14.22 -20.93
N ARG A 148 8.53 12.96 -20.58
CA ARG A 148 8.90 12.39 -19.28
C ARG A 148 10.42 12.30 -19.12
N LEU A 149 11.15 11.93 -20.17
CA LEU A 149 12.61 11.92 -20.16
C LEU A 149 13.17 13.34 -19.95
N GLN A 150 12.67 14.32 -20.70
CA GLN A 150 13.04 15.72 -20.54
C GLN A 150 12.74 16.23 -19.12
N ALA A 151 11.57 15.89 -18.57
CA ALA A 151 11.20 16.25 -17.20
C ALA A 151 12.13 15.60 -16.17
N ALA A 152 12.55 14.35 -16.38
CA ALA A 152 13.52 13.67 -15.53
C ALA A 152 14.91 14.31 -15.61
N GLU A 153 15.39 14.68 -16.80
CA GLU A 153 16.66 15.37 -16.99
C GLU A 153 16.73 16.72 -16.24
N MET A 154 15.62 17.44 -16.13
CA MET A 154 15.55 18.68 -15.34
C MET A 154 15.76 18.42 -13.84
N LEU A 155 15.40 17.24 -13.34
CA LEU A 155 15.56 16.83 -11.94
C LEU A 155 16.90 16.15 -11.66
N ASN A 156 17.61 15.69 -12.70
CA ASN A 156 18.92 15.08 -12.56
C ASN A 156 19.97 16.08 -12.06
N PRO A 157 20.97 15.59 -11.29
CA PRO A 157 22.06 16.42 -10.80
C PRO A 157 22.98 16.86 -11.94
N VAL A 158 23.60 18.03 -11.77
CA VAL A 158 24.48 18.67 -12.75
C VAL A 158 25.94 18.54 -12.33
N PHE A 159 26.79 18.09 -13.27
CA PHE A 159 28.24 18.05 -13.08
C PHE A 159 28.97 18.58 -14.32
N PRO A 160 30.12 19.27 -14.14
CA PRO A 160 30.73 19.67 -12.87
C PRO A 160 29.96 20.81 -12.18
N VAL A 161 30.04 20.87 -10.85
CA VAL A 161 29.45 21.98 -10.06
C VAL A 161 30.35 23.20 -10.20
N THR A 162 29.83 24.29 -10.80
CA THR A 162 30.63 25.51 -11.05
C THR A 162 30.04 26.75 -10.38
N THR A 163 28.73 26.76 -10.15
CA THR A 163 28.01 27.89 -9.55
C THR A 163 27.27 27.48 -8.28
N VAL A 164 26.92 28.47 -7.46
CA VAL A 164 26.10 28.25 -6.26
C VAL A 164 24.69 27.77 -6.64
N ALA A 165 24.19 28.11 -7.84
CA ALA A 165 22.92 27.59 -8.36
C ALA A 165 22.99 26.08 -8.63
N ASP A 166 24.11 25.58 -9.17
CA ASP A 166 24.34 24.15 -9.38
C ASP A 166 24.32 23.38 -8.04
N VAL A 167 24.89 23.98 -6.99
CA VAL A 167 24.82 23.43 -5.62
C VAL A 167 23.36 23.29 -5.19
N PHE A 168 22.54 24.34 -5.32
CA PHE A 168 21.13 24.28 -4.93
C PHE A 168 20.30 23.34 -5.83
N ARG A 169 20.69 23.16 -7.09
CA ARG A 169 20.07 22.20 -8.01
C ARG A 169 20.32 20.75 -7.59
N ASN A 170 21.54 20.46 -7.13
CA ASN A 170 21.98 19.13 -6.71
C ASN A 170 21.69 18.83 -5.23
N PHE A 171 21.43 19.84 -4.40
CA PHE A 171 21.12 19.65 -3.00
C PHE A 171 19.60 19.46 -2.81
N VAL A 172 19.21 18.36 -2.16
CA VAL A 172 17.81 18.05 -1.82
C VAL A 172 17.73 17.89 -0.31
N LEU A 173 16.83 18.64 0.33
CA LEU A 173 16.64 18.63 1.77
C LEU A 173 15.70 17.49 2.17
N VAL A 174 16.22 16.50 2.89
CA VAL A 174 15.48 15.34 3.38
C VAL A 174 15.19 15.52 4.87
N GLU A 175 13.92 15.36 5.27
CA GLU A 175 13.44 15.47 6.66
C GLU A 175 13.82 16.77 7.39
N ASP A 176 14.04 17.86 6.64
CA ASP A 176 14.51 19.13 7.19
C ASP A 176 15.83 19.01 7.99
N ASN A 177 16.63 17.97 7.69
CA ASN A 177 17.88 17.64 8.36
C ASN A 177 19.07 17.91 7.44
N LEU A 178 19.91 18.89 7.80
CA LEU A 178 21.07 19.28 7.01
C LEU A 178 22.16 18.21 6.95
N GLU A 179 22.38 17.46 8.04
CA GLU A 179 23.47 16.48 8.13
C GLU A 179 23.16 15.22 7.30
N ASP A 180 21.92 14.73 7.35
CA ASP A 180 21.48 13.60 6.50
C ASP A 180 21.45 14.01 5.01
N SER A 181 20.96 15.21 4.71
CA SER A 181 20.91 15.75 3.34
C SER A 181 22.31 15.96 2.77
N LYS A 182 23.27 16.36 3.60
CA LYS A 182 24.68 16.46 3.23
C LYS A 182 25.24 15.13 2.75
N LEU A 183 24.97 14.03 3.45
CA LEU A 183 25.45 12.70 3.06
C LEU A 183 24.94 12.30 1.67
N HIS A 184 23.69 12.62 1.36
CA HIS A 184 23.12 12.40 0.03
C HIS A 184 23.81 13.23 -1.06
N TYR A 185 24.16 14.48 -0.76
CA TYR A 185 24.90 15.33 -1.69
C TYR A 185 26.32 14.80 -1.95
N GLU A 186 27.05 14.43 -0.90
CA GLU A 186 28.42 13.91 -1.00
C GLU A 186 28.48 12.59 -1.78
N ALA A 187 27.43 11.75 -1.68
CA ALA A 187 27.30 10.52 -2.45
C ALA A 187 27.19 10.75 -3.97
N LEU A 188 26.89 11.97 -4.43
CA LEU A 188 26.86 12.30 -5.85
C LEU A 188 28.26 12.53 -6.47
N ASN A 189 29.34 12.38 -5.70
CA ASN A 189 30.73 12.67 -6.10
C ASN A 189 30.95 14.11 -6.60
N GLY A 190 30.05 15.04 -6.26
CA GLY A 190 30.05 16.44 -6.72
C GLY A 190 31.00 17.39 -5.99
N GLY A 191 31.79 16.89 -5.06
CA GLY A 191 32.57 17.68 -4.10
C GLY A 191 31.99 17.62 -2.68
N GLY A 192 32.84 17.92 -1.68
CA GLY A 192 32.49 17.79 -0.26
C GLY A 192 31.74 19.00 0.29
N PHE A 193 30.95 18.75 1.33
CA PHE A 193 30.38 19.81 2.18
C PHE A 193 31.34 20.02 3.36
N VAL A 194 32.18 21.05 3.25
CA VAL A 194 33.25 21.33 4.20
C VAL A 194 32.82 22.43 5.16
N TYR A 195 32.94 22.12 6.45
CA TYR A 195 32.74 23.05 7.54
C TYR A 195 34.10 23.42 8.12
N ASP A 196 34.46 24.69 8.08
CA ASP A 196 35.77 25.18 8.53
C ASP A 196 35.62 26.29 9.59
N VAL A 197 36.52 26.31 10.57
CA VAL A 197 36.55 27.34 11.62
C VAL A 197 37.96 27.86 11.80
N ARG A 198 38.13 29.17 11.62
CA ARG A 198 39.42 29.85 11.73
C ARG A 198 39.41 30.87 12.85
N ALA A 199 40.54 31.05 13.52
CA ALA A 199 40.72 32.15 14.45
C ALA A 199 40.76 33.47 13.68
N THR A 200 40.15 34.52 14.23
CA THR A 200 40.20 35.87 13.66
C THR A 200 41.30 36.70 14.33
N ALA A 201 41.46 37.96 13.93
CA ALA A 201 42.39 38.89 14.58
C ALA A 201 42.07 39.14 16.06
N ASP A 202 40.80 38.98 16.47
CA ASP A 202 40.41 39.00 17.89
C ASP A 202 40.47 37.57 18.45
N PRO A 203 41.29 37.31 19.51
CA PRO A 203 41.45 35.97 20.09
C PRO A 203 40.16 35.40 20.71
N LYS A 204 39.12 36.21 20.94
CA LYS A 204 37.81 35.74 21.43
C LYS A 204 36.82 35.43 20.31
N GLN A 205 37.17 35.70 19.06
CA GLN A 205 36.31 35.54 17.90
C GLN A 205 36.88 34.57 16.88
N PHE A 206 35.99 33.73 16.36
CA PHE A 206 36.25 32.71 15.38
C PHE A 206 35.32 32.90 14.20
N GLU A 207 35.85 32.66 13.02
CA GLU A 207 35.14 32.69 11.77
C GLU A 207 34.74 31.26 11.39
N ALA A 208 33.44 31.01 11.31
CA ALA A 208 32.86 29.79 10.76
C ALA A 208 32.52 30.02 9.29
N THR A 209 32.96 29.12 8.42
CA THR A 209 32.63 29.15 6.98
C THR A 209 32.16 27.77 6.54
N ILE A 210 31.06 27.74 5.78
CA ILE A 210 30.60 26.53 5.09
C ILE A 210 30.85 26.69 3.60
N THR A 211 31.59 25.74 3.02
CA THR A 211 31.81 25.63 1.58
C THR A 211 31.25 24.31 1.07
N VAL A 212 30.61 24.33 -0.10
CA VAL A 212 30.06 23.15 -0.76
C VAL A 212 30.64 23.09 -2.17
N SER A 213 31.30 21.98 -2.49
CA SER A 213 32.02 21.84 -3.77
C SER A 213 33.01 22.97 -4.05
N GLY A 214 33.65 23.50 -2.98
CA GLY A 214 34.58 24.64 -3.07
C GLY A 214 33.92 26.02 -3.13
N LEU A 215 32.60 26.11 -3.27
CA LEU A 215 31.85 27.35 -3.32
C LEU A 215 31.37 27.75 -1.92
N ARG A 216 31.53 29.02 -1.55
CA ARG A 216 31.18 29.51 -0.21
C ARG A 216 29.68 29.79 -0.07
N MET A 217 29.04 29.15 0.90
CA MET A 217 27.60 29.27 1.18
C MET A 217 27.29 30.27 2.29
N SER A 218 28.06 30.24 3.38
CA SER A 218 27.89 31.14 4.53
C SER A 218 29.24 31.44 5.17
N ARG A 219 29.33 32.61 5.80
CA ARG A 219 30.50 33.08 6.56
C ARG A 219 30.00 33.89 7.75
N VAL A 220 30.29 33.44 8.96
CA VAL A 220 29.85 34.09 10.20
C VAL A 220 31.01 34.20 11.19
N VAL A 221 31.14 35.36 11.82
CA VAL A 221 32.12 35.59 12.89
C VAL A 221 31.41 35.66 14.24
N GLY A 222 32.01 35.06 15.26
CA GLY A 222 31.53 35.13 16.63
C GLY A 222 32.31 34.19 17.56
N THR A 223 31.79 33.92 18.75
CA THR A 223 32.38 32.86 19.58
C THR A 223 32.22 31.50 18.90
N VAL A 224 33.12 30.54 19.14
CA VAL A 224 33.11 29.22 18.46
C VAL A 224 31.72 28.59 18.41
N ARG A 225 31.00 28.56 19.55
CA ARG A 225 29.64 27.99 19.63
C ARG A 225 28.61 28.81 18.85
N LYS A 226 28.61 30.14 18.98
CA LYS A 226 27.64 31.01 18.31
C LYS A 226 27.88 31.08 16.80
N ALA A 227 29.14 31.12 16.37
CA ALA A 227 29.52 31.10 14.96
C ALA A 227 29.09 29.78 14.30
N LYS A 228 29.35 28.63 14.96
CA LYS A 228 28.87 27.30 14.53
C LYS A 228 27.35 27.26 14.32
N GLN A 229 26.61 27.66 15.35
CA GLN A 229 25.16 27.64 15.35
C GLN A 229 24.58 28.53 14.23
N ARG A 230 25.00 29.80 14.18
CA ARG A 230 24.48 30.75 13.19
C ARG A 230 24.85 30.41 11.76
N CYS A 231 26.06 29.91 11.52
CA CYS A 231 26.48 29.51 10.17
C CYS A 231 25.63 28.34 9.66
N ARG A 232 25.34 27.35 10.52
CA ARG A 232 24.42 26.25 10.21
C ARG A 232 23.00 26.75 9.94
N GLU A 233 22.48 27.63 10.80
CA GLU A 233 21.14 28.20 10.64
C GLU A 233 20.99 29.00 9.34
N GLU A 234 22.02 29.77 8.95
CA GLU A 234 22.02 30.53 7.71
C GLU A 234 22.00 29.63 6.47
N VAL A 235 22.81 28.56 6.44
CA VAL A 235 22.81 27.59 5.33
C VAL A 235 21.50 26.82 5.28
N LEU A 236 20.99 26.36 6.43
CA LEU A 236 19.70 25.66 6.48
C LEU A 236 18.56 26.56 5.98
N ARG A 237 18.58 27.86 6.32
CA ARG A 237 17.62 28.84 5.79
C ARG A 237 17.71 28.96 4.27
N LEU A 238 18.92 29.02 3.70
CA LEU A 238 19.11 29.09 2.24
C LEU A 238 18.62 27.82 1.55
N VAL A 239 18.96 26.65 2.09
CA VAL A 239 18.56 25.34 1.54
C VAL A 239 17.04 25.17 1.59
N ARG A 240 16.38 25.50 2.71
CA ARG A 240 14.91 25.46 2.83
C ARG A 240 14.21 26.31 1.76
N GLN A 241 14.79 27.46 1.43
CA GLN A 241 14.22 28.39 0.45
C GLN A 241 14.49 27.95 -0.99
N LYS A 242 15.67 27.42 -1.31
CA LYS A 242 16.13 27.23 -2.69
C LYS A 242 16.15 25.78 -3.20
N CYS A 243 16.02 24.80 -2.31
CA CYS A 243 16.10 23.37 -2.66
C CYS A 243 14.73 22.69 -2.61
N TYR A 244 14.63 21.55 -3.30
CA TYR A 244 13.52 20.63 -3.08
C TYR A 244 13.58 20.05 -1.68
N LYS A 245 12.41 19.85 -1.07
CA LYS A 245 12.28 19.24 0.25
C LYS A 245 11.51 17.92 0.13
N ILE A 246 12.01 16.85 0.73
CA ILE A 246 11.36 15.55 0.79
C ILE A 246 11.11 15.21 2.26
N ARG A 247 9.86 14.88 2.59
CA ARG A 247 9.44 14.43 3.91
C ARG A 247 8.71 13.09 3.80
N THR A 248 8.99 12.17 4.71
CA THR A 248 8.22 10.94 4.86
C THR A 248 6.85 11.28 5.44
N ASN A 249 5.82 10.64 4.90
CA ASN A 249 4.46 10.80 5.39
C ASN A 249 4.33 10.11 6.76
N PRO A 250 4.01 10.84 7.85
CA PRO A 250 4.14 10.33 9.22
C PRO A 250 3.04 9.35 9.65
N ASN A 251 2.22 8.79 8.76
CA ASN A 251 1.08 7.94 9.13
C ASN A 251 1.45 6.49 9.56
N ARG A 252 2.64 6.26 10.13
CA ARG A 252 3.08 4.92 10.55
C ARG A 252 2.81 4.68 12.04
N CYS A 253 1.78 3.88 12.34
CA CYS A 253 1.44 3.42 13.69
C CYS A 253 2.33 2.23 14.11
N TRP A 254 2.58 2.01 15.41
CA TRP A 254 3.38 0.87 15.88
C TRP A 254 2.71 -0.50 15.66
N TYR A 255 1.38 -0.55 15.53
CA TYR A 255 0.65 -1.73 15.05
C TYR A 255 0.69 -1.88 13.51
N SER A 256 1.35 -0.98 12.78
CA SER A 256 1.47 -1.08 11.32
C SER A 256 2.55 -2.09 10.93
N CYS A 257 2.30 -3.35 11.23
CA CYS A 257 2.92 -4.41 10.46
C CYS A 257 2.27 -4.46 9.08
N ASN A 258 3.05 -4.86 8.08
CA ASN A 258 2.56 -5.09 6.72
C ASN A 258 2.87 -6.52 6.26
N VAL A 259 3.31 -7.38 7.18
CA VAL A 259 3.50 -8.82 6.99
C VAL A 259 2.94 -9.55 8.21
N GLU A 260 1.80 -10.21 8.01
CA GLU A 260 1.13 -11.00 9.05
C GLU A 260 1.78 -12.37 9.26
N ARG A 261 1.57 -12.94 10.44
CA ARG A 261 2.02 -14.31 10.74
C ARG A 261 1.07 -15.32 10.11
N LEU A 262 1.43 -15.82 8.94
CA LEU A 262 0.79 -16.93 8.26
C LEU A 262 1.16 -18.29 8.92
N PRO A 263 0.19 -18.99 9.55
CA PRO A 263 0.44 -20.30 10.12
C PRO A 263 0.52 -21.39 9.03
N SER A 264 1.31 -22.43 9.27
CA SER A 264 1.34 -23.63 8.43
C SER A 264 0.38 -24.69 8.98
N GLU A 265 -0.30 -25.42 8.09
CA GLU A 265 -1.19 -26.53 8.46
C GLU A 265 -0.44 -27.72 9.08
N GLN A 266 0.87 -27.84 8.79
CA GLN A 266 1.75 -28.90 9.29
C GLN A 266 3.06 -28.32 9.82
N ASN A 267 3.70 -29.05 10.74
CA ASN A 267 5.04 -28.68 11.19
C ASN A 267 6.04 -28.82 10.03
N VAL A 268 6.81 -27.77 9.80
CA VAL A 268 7.84 -27.72 8.76
C VAL A 268 9.23 -27.54 9.37
N ASP A 269 10.27 -27.98 8.68
CA ASP A 269 11.65 -27.69 9.04
C ASP A 269 12.07 -26.27 8.65
N CYS A 270 13.32 -25.90 8.94
CA CYS A 270 13.86 -24.59 8.58
C CYS A 270 13.98 -24.36 7.06
N ASP A 271 13.84 -25.41 6.25
CA ASP A 271 13.91 -25.33 4.80
C ASP A 271 12.52 -25.21 4.16
N GLY A 272 11.46 -25.50 4.92
CA GLY A 272 10.07 -25.46 4.49
C GLY A 272 9.55 -26.82 3.99
N ASN A 273 10.29 -27.89 4.23
CA ASN A 273 9.81 -29.24 3.98
C ASN A 273 8.94 -29.71 5.14
N PRO A 274 7.98 -30.62 4.91
CA PRO A 274 7.27 -31.28 6.00
C PRO A 274 8.31 -31.84 6.97
N PHE A 275 8.22 -31.45 8.25
CA PHE A 275 9.14 -31.92 9.27
C PHE A 275 8.92 -33.42 9.41
N ALA A 276 9.72 -34.20 8.70
CA ALA A 276 9.69 -35.65 8.80
C ALA A 276 9.85 -35.94 10.29
N SER A 277 8.89 -36.66 10.86
CA SER A 277 9.00 -37.14 12.23
C SER A 277 10.20 -38.08 12.29
N ARG A 278 11.42 -37.54 12.40
CA ARG A 278 12.67 -38.29 12.56
C ARG A 278 12.67 -39.10 13.86
N TRP A 279 11.58 -38.98 14.64
CA TRP A 279 11.19 -39.78 15.78
C TRP A 279 9.84 -40.47 15.57
N GLN A 280 9.61 -41.12 14.43
CA GLN A 280 8.63 -42.21 14.35
C GLN A 280 9.34 -43.52 14.74
N ALA A 281 9.50 -43.74 16.05
CA ALA A 281 9.20 -45.08 16.53
C ALA A 281 7.74 -45.37 16.13
N PRO A 282 7.36 -46.62 15.77
CA PRO A 282 5.98 -46.94 15.43
C PRO A 282 5.06 -46.31 16.47
N PRO A 283 3.96 -45.65 16.07
CA PRO A 283 3.14 -44.88 16.99
C PRO A 283 2.75 -45.82 18.12
N LYS A 284 3.33 -45.59 19.32
CA LYS A 284 2.74 -46.14 20.51
C LYS A 284 1.34 -45.55 20.54
N PRO A 285 0.28 -46.37 20.64
CA PRO A 285 -1.07 -45.87 20.64
C PRO A 285 -1.17 -44.72 21.64
N PHE A 286 -1.70 -43.59 21.19
CA PHE A 286 -1.94 -42.42 22.02
C PHE A 286 -2.82 -42.84 23.20
N GLN A 287 -2.19 -43.07 24.35
CA GLN A 287 -2.90 -43.11 25.63
C GLN A 287 -2.98 -41.66 26.09
N SER A 288 -4.09 -41.01 25.77
CA SER A 288 -4.52 -39.80 26.47
C SER A 288 -4.44 -40.09 27.96
N LYS A 289 -3.72 -39.25 28.72
CA LYS A 289 -3.58 -39.43 30.16
C LYS A 289 -4.91 -39.42 30.92
N ASP A 290 -6.00 -39.03 30.25
CA ASP A 290 -7.33 -38.87 30.85
C ASP A 290 -8.45 -39.46 29.98
N GLN A 291 -8.31 -40.71 29.54
CA GLN A 291 -9.48 -41.47 29.09
C GLN A 291 -10.48 -41.60 30.26
N LEU A 292 -11.78 -41.42 30.01
CA LEU A 292 -12.84 -41.71 30.98
C LEU A 292 -12.56 -43.09 31.61
N LYS A 293 -12.25 -43.11 32.91
CA LYS A 293 -11.84 -44.34 33.60
C LYS A 293 -12.96 -45.38 33.58
N GLU A 294 -12.58 -46.65 33.48
CA GLU A 294 -13.54 -47.75 33.31
C GLU A 294 -14.51 -47.95 34.49
N ASP A 295 -14.18 -47.39 35.65
CA ASP A 295 -14.98 -47.38 36.87
C ASP A 295 -16.08 -46.30 36.87
N ASN A 296 -16.04 -45.33 35.94
CA ASN A 296 -17.06 -44.29 35.82
C ASN A 296 -18.40 -44.89 35.33
N VAL A 297 -19.50 -44.50 36.00
CA VAL A 297 -20.86 -45.00 35.69
C VAL A 297 -21.24 -44.71 34.23
N GLY A 298 -20.91 -43.53 33.72
CA GLY A 298 -21.17 -43.14 32.34
C GLY A 298 -20.37 -43.97 31.34
N TYR A 299 -19.10 -44.27 31.64
CA TYR A 299 -18.28 -45.15 30.81
C TYR A 299 -18.89 -46.56 30.70
N ARG A 300 -19.32 -47.13 31.84
CA ARG A 300 -19.95 -48.47 31.88
C ARG A 300 -21.30 -48.50 31.15
N MET A 301 -22.06 -47.42 31.21
CA MET A 301 -23.35 -47.31 30.52
C MET A 301 -23.16 -47.21 28.99
N LEU A 302 -22.22 -46.38 28.54
CA LEU A 302 -21.90 -46.22 27.11
C LEU A 302 -21.32 -47.51 26.52
N LYS A 303 -20.45 -48.21 27.25
CA LYS A 303 -19.87 -49.51 26.83
C LYS A 303 -20.97 -50.57 26.64
N LYS A 304 -21.99 -50.60 27.50
CA LYS A 304 -23.16 -51.47 27.35
C LYS A 304 -24.06 -51.13 26.16
N LEU A 305 -23.99 -49.90 25.66
CA LEU A 305 -24.69 -49.44 24.45
C LEU A 305 -23.85 -49.61 23.17
N GLY A 306 -22.70 -50.29 23.26
CA GLY A 306 -21.86 -50.61 22.11
C GLY A 306 -20.77 -49.58 21.79
N TRP A 307 -20.52 -48.61 22.67
CA TRP A 307 -19.43 -47.64 22.48
C TRP A 307 -18.06 -48.26 22.81
N GLY A 308 -17.12 -48.18 21.86
CA GLY A 308 -15.79 -48.78 21.94
C GLY A 308 -14.66 -47.85 22.43
N GLY A 309 -14.99 -46.64 22.89
CA GLY A 309 -14.02 -45.62 23.31
C GLY A 309 -13.62 -44.66 22.17
N GLY A 310 -13.40 -43.39 22.52
CA GLY A 310 -13.09 -42.30 21.58
C GLY A 310 -14.28 -41.35 21.32
N PRO A 311 -14.11 -40.35 20.42
CA PRO A 311 -15.11 -39.30 20.20
C PRO A 311 -16.47 -39.85 19.75
N LEU A 312 -17.56 -39.31 20.31
CA LEU A 312 -18.93 -39.69 19.98
C LEU A 312 -19.40 -38.99 18.70
N GLY A 313 -19.87 -39.76 17.71
CA GLY A 313 -20.46 -39.26 16.46
C GLY A 313 -20.29 -40.22 15.28
N LYS A 314 -21.17 -40.14 14.27
CA LYS A 314 -21.20 -41.03 13.08
C LYS A 314 -19.86 -41.06 12.31
N HIS A 315 -19.09 -39.98 12.36
CA HIS A 315 -17.80 -39.83 11.69
C HIS A 315 -16.61 -39.81 12.65
N LYS A 316 -16.80 -40.18 13.94
CA LYS A 316 -15.78 -40.04 15.00
C LYS A 316 -15.25 -38.60 15.15
N ILE A 317 -16.12 -37.61 14.93
CA ILE A 317 -15.83 -36.20 15.08
C ILE A 317 -16.65 -35.70 16.27
N GLY A 318 -15.99 -35.19 17.30
CA GLY A 318 -16.62 -34.73 18.53
C GLY A 318 -15.60 -34.50 19.65
N ILE A 319 -16.02 -33.80 20.69
CA ILE A 319 -15.22 -33.58 21.90
C ILE A 319 -14.92 -34.95 22.55
N VAL A 320 -13.63 -35.25 22.73
CA VAL A 320 -13.15 -36.52 23.29
C VAL A 320 -13.21 -36.50 24.83
N ASP A 321 -12.96 -35.34 25.43
CA ASP A 321 -12.89 -35.18 26.89
C ASP A 321 -14.14 -34.48 27.43
N PRO A 322 -14.81 -35.02 28.46
CA PRO A 322 -15.96 -34.34 29.05
C PRO A 322 -15.58 -32.95 29.56
N ILE A 323 -16.47 -31.96 29.40
CA ILE A 323 -16.26 -30.61 29.93
C ILE A 323 -16.19 -30.72 31.46
N GLU A 324 -14.98 -30.61 32.03
CA GLU A 324 -14.79 -30.64 33.48
C GLU A 324 -15.41 -29.39 34.12
N VAL A 325 -16.36 -29.61 35.02
CA VAL A 325 -16.87 -28.56 35.90
C VAL A 325 -15.81 -28.28 36.97
N GLN A 326 -14.97 -27.27 36.73
CA GLN A 326 -14.01 -26.83 37.74
C GLN A 326 -14.74 -26.28 38.97
N ALA A 327 -14.59 -26.94 40.12
CA ALA A 327 -15.12 -26.46 41.39
C ALA A 327 -14.33 -25.21 41.85
N LYS A 328 -14.83 -24.01 41.49
CA LYS A 328 -14.27 -22.75 41.98
C LYS A 328 -14.78 -22.45 43.40
N ARG A 329 -13.87 -22.36 44.37
CA ARG A 329 -14.17 -21.72 45.68
C ARG A 329 -13.90 -20.22 45.58
N GLY A 330 -14.97 -19.42 45.55
CA GLY A 330 -14.92 -17.95 45.62
C GLY A 330 -15.95 -17.26 44.72
N ARG A 331 -16.32 -16.01 45.04
CA ARG A 331 -17.32 -15.21 44.30
C ARG A 331 -16.77 -14.53 43.02
N ARG A 332 -15.78 -15.14 42.35
CA ARG A 332 -15.26 -14.62 41.09
C ARG A 332 -15.90 -15.44 39.96
N GLY A 333 -16.68 -14.79 39.10
CA GLY A 333 -17.53 -15.44 38.10
C GLY A 333 -16.82 -16.44 37.17
N LEU A 334 -17.62 -17.25 36.49
CA LEU A 334 -17.14 -18.20 35.46
C LEU A 334 -16.53 -17.41 34.29
N GLY A 335 -15.33 -17.79 33.84
CA GLY A 335 -14.60 -17.14 32.73
C GLY A 335 -13.27 -16.46 33.06
N LEU A 336 -12.98 -16.15 34.34
CA LEU A 336 -11.69 -15.55 34.73
C LEU A 336 -10.63 -16.61 35.07
N PRO A 337 -9.43 -16.61 34.43
CA PRO A 337 -8.32 -17.48 34.81
C PRO A 337 -7.77 -17.07 36.19
N GLN A 338 -7.32 -18.05 36.98
CA GLN A 338 -6.64 -17.77 38.27
C GLN A 338 -5.24 -17.19 37.96
N PRO A 339 -4.79 -16.14 38.67
CA PRO A 339 -3.42 -15.68 38.53
C PRO A 339 -2.49 -16.74 39.12
N THR A 340 -1.59 -17.28 38.28
CA THR A 340 -0.48 -18.11 38.73
C THR A 340 0.53 -17.23 39.47
N PRO A 341 0.98 -17.59 40.69
CA PRO A 341 2.09 -16.92 41.34
C PRO A 341 3.37 -17.18 40.54
N ALA A 342 4.17 -16.13 40.32
CA ALA A 342 5.49 -16.24 39.71
C ALA A 342 6.36 -17.25 40.49
N PRO A 343 7.09 -18.16 39.81
CA PRO A 343 7.90 -19.14 40.51
C PRO A 343 9.14 -18.47 41.12
N SER A 344 9.33 -18.69 42.42
CA SER A 344 10.57 -18.41 43.12
C SER A 344 11.70 -19.25 42.53
N ILE A 345 12.81 -18.58 42.18
CA ILE A 345 14.10 -19.17 41.91
C ILE A 345 14.44 -20.12 43.06
N LEU A 346 14.92 -21.35 42.77
CA LEU A 346 15.29 -22.44 43.70
C LEU A 346 14.27 -23.60 43.83
N SER A 347 13.98 -24.32 42.75
CA SER A 347 13.92 -25.79 42.76
C SER A 347 13.74 -26.31 41.33
N LEU A 348 14.23 -27.53 41.07
CA LEU A 348 14.24 -28.28 39.80
C LEU A 348 15.53 -28.14 38.98
N SER A 349 16.63 -28.54 39.63
CA SER A 349 17.58 -29.45 39.00
C SER A 349 16.87 -30.76 38.61
N GLU A 350 17.31 -31.34 37.49
CA GLU A 350 16.97 -32.67 36.96
C GLU A 350 15.69 -32.77 36.11
N THR A 351 15.81 -32.35 34.84
CA THR A 351 15.65 -33.17 33.62
C THR A 351 15.14 -32.34 32.44
N SER A 352 15.99 -31.46 31.92
CA SER A 352 16.00 -31.11 30.49
C SER A 352 17.30 -30.38 30.19
N ASN A 353 18.13 -30.97 29.32
CA ASN A 353 19.39 -30.37 28.90
C ASN A 353 19.09 -29.28 27.86
N PHE A 354 18.95 -28.04 28.32
CA PHE A 354 19.16 -26.83 27.52
C PHE A 354 19.89 -25.80 28.40
N PRO A 355 21.17 -25.45 28.13
CA PRO A 355 21.82 -24.36 28.84
C PRO A 355 21.58 -23.03 28.12
N LEU A 356 20.70 -22.20 28.66
CA LEU A 356 20.70 -20.75 28.46
C LEU A 356 21.34 -20.11 29.71
N ALA A 357 22.67 -20.07 29.71
CA ALA A 357 23.44 -19.17 30.56
C ALA A 357 24.62 -18.63 29.72
N LEU A 358 24.56 -17.34 29.41
CA LEU A 358 25.64 -16.58 28.80
C LEU A 358 26.88 -16.62 29.70
N ASN A 359 27.84 -17.47 29.34
CA ASN A 359 29.20 -17.42 29.87
C ASN A 359 30.14 -17.01 28.73
N TYR A 360 30.66 -15.79 28.82
CA TYR A 360 31.65 -15.19 27.91
C TYR A 360 33.02 -15.88 28.07
N HIS A 361 33.14 -17.16 27.69
CA HIS A 361 34.43 -17.76 27.30
C HIS A 361 34.37 -19.16 26.64
N GLN A 362 33.22 -19.62 26.15
CA GLN A 362 33.12 -20.83 25.34
C GLN A 362 32.32 -20.55 24.06
N PRO A 363 32.64 -21.19 22.91
CA PRO A 363 31.86 -21.03 21.69
C PRO A 363 30.42 -21.47 21.99
N THR A 364 29.48 -20.55 21.80
CA THR A 364 28.05 -20.78 21.96
C THR A 364 27.62 -22.04 21.20
N PRO A 365 26.78 -22.92 21.79
CA PRO A 365 26.20 -24.01 21.02
C PRO A 365 25.40 -23.38 19.89
N VAL A 366 25.81 -23.65 18.64
CA VAL A 366 25.12 -23.19 17.45
C VAL A 366 23.70 -23.76 17.51
N LEU A 367 22.70 -22.89 17.65
CA LEU A 367 21.30 -23.29 17.64
C LEU A 367 21.00 -23.97 16.28
N ASP A 368 20.85 -25.30 16.29
CA ASP A 368 20.58 -26.07 15.08
C ASP A 368 19.09 -26.00 14.73
N LEU A 369 18.74 -24.97 13.95
CA LEU A 369 17.39 -24.74 13.43
C LEU A 369 16.86 -25.93 12.61
N GLY A 370 17.71 -26.82 12.11
CA GLY A 370 17.30 -28.02 11.37
C GLY A 370 16.60 -29.09 12.23
N THR A 371 16.68 -28.98 13.55
CA THR A 371 16.05 -29.92 14.50
C THR A 371 14.74 -29.39 15.10
N ILE A 372 14.35 -28.16 14.75
CA ILE A 372 13.21 -27.46 15.36
C ILE A 372 12.04 -27.44 14.36
N PRO A 373 10.84 -27.89 14.78
CA PRO A 373 9.64 -27.73 13.96
C PRO A 373 9.09 -26.31 14.05
N PHE A 374 8.68 -25.76 12.92
CA PHE A 374 8.04 -24.45 12.81
C PHE A 374 6.57 -24.60 12.40
N GLN A 375 5.72 -23.69 12.91
CA GLN A 375 4.28 -23.65 12.64
C GLN A 375 3.91 -22.46 11.73
N ILE A 376 4.86 -22.01 10.91
CA ILE A 376 4.69 -20.90 9.96
C ILE A 376 5.03 -21.38 8.56
N ASP A 377 4.46 -20.74 7.54
CA ASP A 377 4.75 -21.08 6.14
C ASP A 377 6.12 -20.54 5.73
N VAL A 378 7.17 -21.34 5.97
CA VAL A 378 8.57 -20.99 5.68
C VAL A 378 8.80 -20.69 4.19
N ASN A 379 8.10 -21.39 3.29
CA ASN A 379 8.25 -21.20 1.84
C ASN A 379 7.69 -19.86 1.41
N PHE A 380 6.51 -19.48 1.93
CA PHE A 380 5.94 -18.15 1.72
C PHE A 380 6.93 -17.03 2.11
N TYR A 381 7.54 -17.10 3.31
CA TYR A 381 8.48 -16.05 3.73
C TYR A 381 9.79 -16.06 2.95
N ARG A 382 10.27 -17.23 2.55
CA ARG A 382 11.44 -17.35 1.66
C ARG A 382 11.18 -16.64 0.33
N ASP A 383 10.01 -16.89 -0.26
CA ASP A 383 9.59 -16.25 -1.51
C ASP A 383 9.34 -14.76 -1.32
N LEU A 384 8.75 -14.34 -0.19
CA LEU A 384 8.56 -12.94 0.17
C LEU A 384 9.89 -12.19 0.22
N ILE A 385 10.90 -12.74 0.91
CA ILE A 385 12.25 -12.16 1.03
C ILE A 385 12.94 -12.10 -0.34
N ARG A 386 12.83 -13.17 -1.14
CA ARG A 386 13.38 -13.21 -2.50
C ARG A 386 12.76 -12.12 -3.38
N ASN A 387 11.44 -12.00 -3.34
CA ASN A 387 10.69 -10.99 -4.10
C ASN A 387 10.97 -9.57 -3.61
N PHE A 388 11.14 -9.38 -2.29
CA PHE A 388 11.53 -8.10 -1.69
C PHE A 388 12.87 -7.61 -2.25
N LYS A 389 13.86 -8.51 -2.32
CA LYS A 389 15.17 -8.21 -2.93
C LYS A 389 15.05 -7.90 -4.42
N ALA A 390 14.33 -8.73 -5.17
CA ALA A 390 14.21 -8.59 -6.62
C ALA A 390 13.48 -7.29 -7.03
N ARG A 391 12.48 -6.87 -6.25
CA ARG A 391 11.63 -5.70 -6.56
C ARG A 391 12.16 -4.39 -5.98
N GLN A 392 13.18 -4.40 -5.14
CA GLN A 392 13.77 -3.20 -4.51
C GLN A 392 12.69 -2.29 -3.89
N ILE A 393 11.88 -2.87 -3.00
CA ILE A 393 10.70 -2.22 -2.45
C ILE A 393 11.09 -0.98 -1.62
N GLY A 394 10.44 0.16 -1.88
CA GLY A 394 10.74 1.47 -1.28
C GLY A 394 10.16 1.73 0.12
N TYR A 395 9.61 0.70 0.78
CA TYR A 395 9.12 0.74 2.17
C TYR A 395 9.62 -0.47 2.96
N ASP A 396 9.69 -0.32 4.28
CA ASP A 396 10.17 -1.41 5.13
C ASP A 396 9.09 -2.47 5.26
N LEU A 397 9.46 -3.74 5.19
CA LEU A 397 8.58 -4.82 5.63
C LEU A 397 8.72 -4.98 7.14
N ILE A 398 7.67 -4.67 7.88
CA ILE A 398 7.57 -4.88 9.32
C ILE A 398 6.66 -6.09 9.55
N PHE A 399 7.19 -7.11 10.20
CA PHE A 399 6.48 -8.34 10.49
C PHE A 399 5.69 -8.20 11.79
N SER A 400 4.56 -8.90 11.88
CA SER A 400 3.71 -8.92 13.07
C SER A 400 4.52 -9.22 14.35
N PRO A 401 4.16 -8.65 15.52
CA PRO A 401 4.81 -9.00 16.78
C PRO A 401 4.47 -10.43 17.24
N GLU A 402 3.55 -11.14 16.58
CA GLU A 402 3.16 -12.52 16.91
C GLU A 402 4.23 -13.57 16.61
N PHE A 403 5.29 -13.23 15.88
CA PHE A 403 6.37 -14.16 15.58
C PHE A 403 7.23 -14.44 16.82
N THR A 404 7.45 -15.73 17.11
CA THR A 404 8.29 -16.15 18.23
C THR A 404 9.76 -15.82 17.99
N ASP A 405 10.57 -15.80 19.04
CA ASP A 405 12.03 -15.57 18.95
C ASP A 405 12.74 -16.57 18.02
N LEU A 406 12.29 -17.83 18.01
CA LEU A 406 12.79 -18.88 17.12
C LEU A 406 12.41 -18.61 15.67
N GLU A 407 11.16 -18.22 15.42
CA GLU A 407 10.68 -17.85 14.07
C GLU A 407 11.41 -16.61 13.55
N ARG A 408 11.65 -15.60 14.38
CA ARG A 408 12.46 -14.42 14.00
C ARG A 408 13.90 -14.82 13.67
N THR A 409 14.50 -15.73 14.44
CA THR A 409 15.83 -16.27 14.15
C THR A 409 15.86 -17.00 12.79
N LEU A 410 14.81 -17.76 12.48
CA LEU A 410 14.63 -18.37 11.17
C LEU A 410 14.51 -17.32 10.06
N LEU A 411 13.71 -16.27 10.25
CA LEU A 411 13.59 -15.17 9.27
C LEU A 411 14.93 -14.46 9.02
N PHE A 412 15.76 -14.28 10.05
CA PHE A 412 17.14 -13.78 9.90
C PHE A 412 18.03 -14.74 9.09
N LYS A 413 17.93 -16.06 9.30
CA LYS A 413 18.61 -17.06 8.47
C LYS A 413 18.19 -16.93 7.01
N LEU A 414 16.88 -16.88 6.73
CA LEU A 414 16.34 -16.75 5.37
C LEU A 414 16.80 -15.45 4.68
N ALA A 415 16.82 -14.33 5.41
CA ALA A 415 17.32 -13.06 4.89
C ALA A 415 18.82 -13.11 4.56
N SER A 416 19.62 -13.72 5.45
CA SER A 416 21.05 -13.93 5.25
C SER A 416 21.35 -14.81 4.03
N GLU A 417 20.62 -15.91 3.86
CA GLU A 417 20.72 -16.80 2.69
C GLU A 417 20.45 -16.06 1.37
N GLN A 418 19.55 -15.07 1.39
CA GLN A 418 19.24 -14.23 0.23
C GLN A 418 20.13 -12.99 0.14
N ASN A 419 21.12 -12.79 1.04
CA ASN A 419 21.93 -11.58 1.14
C ASN A 419 21.07 -10.30 1.20
N VAL A 420 20.07 -10.32 2.07
CA VAL A 420 19.18 -9.19 2.37
C VAL A 420 19.48 -8.72 3.78
N ALA A 421 19.70 -7.41 3.94
CA ALA A 421 19.83 -6.82 5.26
C ALA A 421 18.53 -7.00 6.05
N ALA A 422 18.61 -7.34 7.32
CA ALA A 422 17.46 -7.48 8.21
C ALA A 422 17.77 -6.83 9.56
N GLY A 423 16.74 -6.42 10.28
CA GLY A 423 16.88 -5.79 11.58
C GLY A 423 15.75 -6.15 12.51
N THR A 424 15.83 -5.63 13.72
CA THR A 424 14.76 -5.74 14.73
C THR A 424 14.29 -4.34 15.09
N VAL A 425 12.98 -4.12 15.12
CA VAL A 425 12.36 -2.89 15.62
C VAL A 425 11.62 -3.21 16.91
N SER A 426 11.65 -2.28 17.86
CA SER A 426 10.78 -2.29 19.03
C SER A 426 10.33 -0.87 19.35
N TYR A 427 9.05 -0.72 19.69
CA TYR A 427 8.44 0.58 20.01
C TYR A 427 8.22 0.78 21.51
N ASP A 428 8.07 -0.31 22.25
CA ASP A 428 7.75 -0.33 23.69
C ASP A 428 8.72 -1.19 24.52
N TYR A 429 9.81 -1.69 23.91
CA TYR A 429 10.80 -2.59 24.50
C TYR A 429 10.27 -3.98 24.91
N GLU A 430 8.98 -4.24 24.74
CA GLU A 430 8.34 -5.52 25.04
C GLU A 430 8.07 -6.32 23.76
N HIS A 431 7.66 -5.64 22.70
CA HIS A 431 7.36 -6.26 21.41
C HIS A 431 8.49 -6.00 20.42
N TYR A 432 9.16 -7.08 20.00
CA TYR A 432 10.22 -7.04 19.02
C TYR A 432 9.77 -7.64 17.70
N GLN A 433 9.86 -6.85 16.64
CA GLN A 433 9.43 -7.25 15.31
C GLN A 433 10.64 -7.45 14.40
N PHE A 434 10.59 -8.50 13.58
CA PHE A 434 11.53 -8.65 12.47
C PHE A 434 11.21 -7.61 11.40
N MET A 435 12.25 -6.96 10.86
CA MET A 435 12.10 -5.98 9.79
C MET A 435 13.06 -6.23 8.63
N LEU A 436 12.59 -5.96 7.42
CA LEU A 436 13.44 -5.80 6.24
C LEU A 436 13.46 -4.31 5.87
N PRO A 437 14.62 -3.64 5.93
CA PRO A 437 14.75 -2.23 5.65
C PRO A 437 14.51 -1.97 4.16
N ARG A 438 13.75 -0.90 3.88
CA ARG A 438 13.45 -0.42 2.53
C ARG A 438 14.70 -0.27 1.69
N HIS A 439 14.55 -0.49 0.39
CA HIS A 439 15.55 -0.05 -0.56
C HIS A 439 15.67 1.47 -0.53
N ARG A 440 16.88 1.97 -0.29
CA ARG A 440 17.15 3.41 -0.23
C ARG A 440 17.30 3.96 -1.64
N VAL A 441 16.29 4.69 -2.08
CA VAL A 441 16.29 5.41 -3.34
C VAL A 441 16.96 6.79 -3.14
N PRO A 442 17.93 7.20 -3.98
CA PRO A 442 18.53 8.52 -3.91
C PRO A 442 17.48 9.64 -4.03
N PRO A 443 17.67 10.81 -3.38
CA PRO A 443 16.67 11.87 -3.40
C PRO A 443 16.26 12.34 -4.80
N HIS A 444 17.17 12.35 -5.77
CA HIS A 444 16.86 12.80 -7.14
C HIS A 444 15.99 11.78 -7.88
N GLU A 445 16.25 10.50 -7.68
CA GLU A 445 15.40 9.44 -8.22
C GLU A 445 14.02 9.48 -7.54
N LEU A 446 13.94 9.77 -6.22
CA LEU A 446 12.65 10.01 -5.56
C LEU A 446 11.89 11.18 -6.19
N LEU A 447 12.55 12.30 -6.51
CA LEU A 447 11.91 13.42 -7.21
C LEU A 447 11.33 12.97 -8.56
N VAL A 448 12.08 12.18 -9.35
CA VAL A 448 11.60 11.65 -10.64
C VAL A 448 10.41 10.71 -10.42
N LYS A 449 10.51 9.74 -9.50
CA LYS A 449 9.43 8.79 -9.21
C LYS A 449 8.14 9.49 -8.75
N ILE A 450 8.25 10.57 -7.98
CA ILE A 450 7.10 11.28 -7.42
C ILE A 450 6.53 12.30 -8.41
N LEU A 451 7.36 13.16 -9.00
CA LEU A 451 6.91 14.28 -9.83
C LEU A 451 6.66 13.88 -11.29
N VAL A 452 7.49 13.00 -11.85
CA VAL A 452 7.43 12.59 -13.26
C VAL A 452 6.65 11.30 -13.41
N GLU A 453 7.02 10.27 -12.66
CA GLU A 453 6.39 8.96 -12.81
C GLU A 453 5.03 8.84 -12.16
N LYS A 454 4.76 9.70 -11.15
CA LYS A 454 3.58 9.63 -10.26
C LYS A 454 3.41 8.22 -9.68
N HIS A 455 4.51 7.63 -9.23
CA HIS A 455 4.52 6.25 -8.75
C HIS A 455 3.66 6.13 -7.47
N PRO A 456 2.62 5.28 -7.46
CA PRO A 456 1.58 5.28 -6.41
C PRO A 456 2.16 5.06 -5.01
N ILE A 457 3.10 4.12 -4.88
CA ILE A 457 3.76 3.82 -3.60
C ILE A 457 4.57 5.03 -3.10
N TYR A 458 5.49 5.59 -3.90
CA TYR A 458 6.32 6.71 -3.47
C TYR A 458 5.51 7.98 -3.20
N CYS A 459 4.45 8.24 -3.97
CA CYS A 459 3.53 9.36 -3.72
C CYS A 459 2.76 9.21 -2.39
N SER A 460 2.51 7.97 -1.94
CA SER A 460 1.87 7.73 -0.63
C SER A 460 2.85 7.87 0.55
N LEU A 461 4.10 7.46 0.34
CA LEU A 461 5.15 7.42 1.37
C LEU A 461 5.86 8.75 1.58
N TYR A 462 5.96 9.59 0.56
CA TYR A 462 6.74 10.82 0.58
C TYR A 462 5.92 12.00 0.08
N THR A 463 6.17 13.15 0.70
CA THR A 463 5.70 14.45 0.24
C THR A 463 6.88 15.25 -0.27
N VAL A 464 6.69 15.91 -1.42
CA VAL A 464 7.72 16.75 -2.05
C VAL A 464 7.23 18.18 -2.04
N GLU A 465 8.01 19.07 -1.42
CA GLU A 465 7.77 20.51 -1.50
C GLU A 465 8.78 21.13 -2.47
N PRO A 466 8.32 21.94 -3.45
CA PRO A 466 9.21 22.65 -4.36
C PRO A 466 9.98 23.78 -3.65
N PRO A 467 11.08 24.28 -4.27
CA PRO A 467 11.73 25.51 -3.83
C PRO A 467 10.76 26.68 -3.69
N GLU A 468 10.93 27.47 -2.63
CA GLU A 468 10.11 28.65 -2.32
C GLU A 468 10.60 29.91 -3.04
N ALA A 469 11.92 30.05 -3.22
CA ALA A 469 12.55 31.23 -3.77
C ALA A 469 13.69 30.90 -4.74
N GLY A 470 13.86 31.75 -5.76
CA GLY A 470 14.84 31.60 -6.84
C GLY A 470 14.15 31.37 -8.17
N GLU A 471 14.33 32.28 -9.12
CA GLU A 471 13.73 32.27 -10.47
C GLU A 471 13.89 30.88 -11.11
N ASP A 472 15.11 30.33 -11.09
CA ASP A 472 15.42 29.03 -11.71
C ASP A 472 14.73 27.82 -11.04
N GLY A 473 14.54 27.86 -9.72
CA GLY A 473 14.08 26.70 -8.95
C GLY A 473 12.59 26.42 -9.12
N ARG A 474 11.78 27.48 -9.00
CA ARG A 474 10.32 27.38 -9.12
C ARG A 474 9.88 27.24 -10.57
N GLU A 475 10.52 27.94 -11.49
CA GLU A 475 10.25 27.81 -12.93
C GLU A 475 10.56 26.40 -13.42
N ARG A 476 11.68 25.82 -12.98
CA ARG A 476 12.02 24.41 -13.26
C ARG A 476 10.94 23.46 -12.78
N HIS A 477 10.45 23.64 -11.54
CA HIS A 477 9.37 22.80 -11.00
C HIS A 477 8.09 22.91 -11.86
N ASN A 478 7.68 24.13 -12.18
CA ASN A 478 6.49 24.37 -13.01
C ASN A 478 6.65 23.75 -14.41
N LYS A 479 7.85 23.82 -14.98
CA LYS A 479 8.15 23.22 -16.29
C LYS A 479 8.08 21.69 -16.26
N VAL A 480 8.60 21.07 -15.21
CA VAL A 480 8.47 19.61 -14.98
C VAL A 480 7.00 19.21 -14.92
N LEU A 481 6.17 19.96 -14.18
CA LEU A 481 4.73 19.70 -14.10
C LEU A 481 4.02 19.92 -15.45
N GLU A 482 4.39 20.95 -16.21
CA GLU A 482 3.86 21.20 -17.56
C GLU A 482 4.14 20.01 -18.49
N LEU A 483 5.40 19.53 -18.51
CA LEU A 483 5.81 18.39 -19.33
C LEU A 483 5.09 17.08 -18.96
N CYS A 484 4.70 16.91 -17.69
CA CYS A 484 4.03 15.71 -17.19
C CYS A 484 2.50 15.78 -17.21
N SER A 485 1.91 16.96 -17.45
CA SER A 485 0.45 17.17 -17.48
C SER A 485 -0.17 17.06 -18.87
N ARG A 486 0.64 17.21 -19.93
CA ARG A 486 0.25 17.06 -21.34
C ARG A 486 0.68 15.71 -21.88
#